data_AF-A0A661INX5-F1
#
_entry.id   AF-A0A661INX5-F1
#
_cell.length_a   1.000
_cell.length_b   1.000
_cell.length_c   1.000
_cell.angle_alpha   90.00
_cell.angle_beta   90.00
_cell.angle_gamma   90.00
#
_symmetry.space_group_name_H-M   'P 1'
#
loop_
_entity.id
_entity.type
_entity.pdbx_description
1 polymer ?
#
loop_
_entity_poly.entity_id
_entity_poly.type
_entity_poly.pdbx_seq_one_letter_code
_entity_poly.pdbx_strand_id
1 'polypeptide(L)'
;MKDQNRIFVRKNIDLDTICAIWAIRKFVAEKKPVQVLFRSENWKGTGMTDNDLAIGLHAGGKGIVTEGSVFSEVVRRFASEKDWAILKPLIRFVGKTRHIVLEDSAEPEIVASLAFIVFSMKEVGYDDAEILAGISSILDDLYKALCKRYEREMDFTELTIIKGPRATVALNDRGGVHRDALLFRSGVEFIVIADERGNLAVLRNKDSSKPILTVYVERILEEVDEPWSYEPEEGKWFYHPEGFILSWSTRKHTAQYKSKVDPLRLAKAVAGIYE
;
A
#
# COMPACT_ATOMS: atom_id res chain seq x y z
N MET A 1 -39.99 2.54 16.46
CA MET A 1 -38.60 2.04 16.48
C MET A 1 -38.24 1.61 15.07
N LYS A 2 -37.75 2.53 14.22
CA LYS A 2 -37.47 2.30 12.81
C LYS A 2 -35.94 2.26 12.60
N ASP A 3 -35.48 1.24 11.90
CA ASP A 3 -34.14 1.09 11.29
C ASP A 3 -32.90 1.03 12.21
N GLN A 4 -32.87 0.12 13.19
CA GLN A 4 -31.59 -0.26 13.83
C GLN A 4 -30.93 -1.39 13.03
N ASN A 5 -29.84 -1.07 12.34
CA ASN A 5 -28.94 -2.07 11.77
C ASN A 5 -28.12 -2.67 12.92
N ARG A 6 -28.20 -3.99 13.14
CA ARG A 6 -27.40 -4.68 14.16
C ARG A 6 -26.36 -5.57 13.48
N ILE A 7 -25.17 -5.62 14.06
CA ILE A 7 -24.14 -6.59 13.69
C ILE A 7 -24.00 -7.59 14.83
N PHE A 8 -24.26 -8.85 14.53
CA PHE A 8 -24.06 -9.96 15.45
C PHE A 8 -22.70 -10.61 15.19
N VAL A 9 -21.88 -10.75 16.23
CA VAL A 9 -20.55 -11.35 16.13
C VAL A 9 -20.29 -12.33 17.27
N ARG A 10 -19.34 -13.24 17.09
CA ARG A 10 -18.93 -14.15 18.16
C ARG A 10 -18.28 -13.37 19.31
N LYS A 11 -18.43 -13.86 20.54
CA LYS A 11 -17.61 -13.43 21.69
C LYS A 11 -16.14 -13.78 21.46
N ASN A 12 -15.24 -13.10 22.18
CA ASN A 12 -13.80 -13.24 22.06
C ASN A 12 -13.32 -12.88 20.63
N ILE A 13 -13.64 -11.67 20.20
CA ILE A 13 -13.40 -11.21 18.82
C ILE A 13 -11.91 -11.21 18.48
N ASP A 14 -11.58 -11.59 17.25
CA ASP A 14 -10.22 -11.49 16.71
C ASP A 14 -10.07 -10.23 15.85
N LEU A 15 -8.83 -9.93 15.46
CA LEU A 15 -8.53 -8.76 14.63
C LEU A 15 -9.29 -8.79 13.29
N ASP A 16 -9.47 -9.96 12.69
CA ASP A 16 -10.21 -10.14 11.44
C ASP A 16 -11.69 -9.75 11.58
N THR A 17 -12.32 -10.17 12.67
CA THR A 17 -13.69 -9.80 13.01
C THR A 17 -13.80 -8.32 13.33
N ILE A 18 -12.84 -7.75 14.08
CA ILE A 18 -12.79 -6.32 14.39
C ILE A 18 -12.70 -5.49 13.10
N CYS A 19 -11.78 -5.82 12.19
CA CYS A 19 -11.63 -5.12 10.91
C CYS A 19 -12.88 -5.26 10.04
N ALA A 20 -13.56 -6.41 10.07
CA ALA A 20 -14.82 -6.61 9.36
C ALA A 20 -15.95 -5.73 9.92
N ILE A 21 -16.12 -5.66 11.24
CA ILE A 21 -17.11 -4.79 11.87
C ILE A 21 -16.83 -3.31 11.53
N TRP A 22 -15.56 -2.90 11.63
CA TRP A 22 -15.12 -1.55 11.25
C TRP A 22 -15.49 -1.23 9.79
N ALA A 23 -15.19 -2.14 8.85
CA ALA A 23 -15.51 -1.95 7.44
C ALA A 23 -17.02 -1.86 7.17
N ILE A 24 -17.85 -2.65 7.86
CA ILE A 24 -19.32 -2.53 7.74
C ILE A 24 -19.77 -1.16 8.23
N ARG A 25 -19.28 -0.71 9.39
CA ARG A 25 -19.60 0.62 9.92
C ARG A 25 -19.21 1.71 8.92
N LYS A 26 -18.05 1.56 8.29
CA LYS A 26 -17.50 2.52 7.33
C LYS A 26 -18.29 2.56 6.01
N PHE A 27 -18.52 1.41 5.38
CA PHE A 27 -19.04 1.37 4.01
C PHE A 27 -20.54 1.13 3.90
N VAL A 28 -21.17 0.54 4.92
CA VAL A 28 -22.60 0.21 4.90
C VAL A 28 -23.41 1.19 5.76
N ALA A 29 -22.86 1.64 6.88
CA ALA A 29 -23.64 2.30 7.92
C ALA A 29 -23.21 3.73 8.25
N GLU A 30 -22.53 4.40 7.32
CA GLU A 30 -21.89 5.71 7.54
C GLU A 30 -22.83 6.85 8.01
N LYS A 31 -24.15 6.60 8.13
CA LYS A 31 -25.16 7.56 8.61
C LYS A 31 -26.15 7.01 9.65
N LYS A 32 -26.01 5.76 10.12
CA LYS A 32 -26.92 5.18 11.13
C LYS A 32 -26.13 4.47 12.23
N PRO A 33 -26.46 4.70 13.52
CA PRO A 33 -25.81 4.00 14.61
C PRO A 33 -26.05 2.49 14.48
N VAL A 34 -24.95 1.73 14.44
CA VAL A 34 -24.99 0.26 14.36
C VAL A 34 -24.67 -0.32 15.73
N GLN A 35 -25.62 -1.09 16.26
CA GLN A 35 -25.40 -1.82 17.50
C GLN A 35 -24.64 -3.12 17.20
N VAL A 36 -23.54 -3.36 17.91
CA VAL A 36 -22.81 -4.63 17.84
C VAL A 36 -23.24 -5.51 19.01
N LEU A 37 -23.64 -6.74 18.70
CA LEU A 37 -24.20 -7.69 19.65
C LEU A 37 -23.37 -8.95 19.66
N PHE A 38 -22.65 -9.18 20.76
CA PHE A 38 -21.82 -10.36 20.96
C PHE A 38 -22.69 -11.58 21.30
N ARG A 39 -22.45 -12.70 20.62
CA ARG A 39 -23.22 -13.95 20.74
C ARG A 39 -22.29 -15.14 20.91
N SER A 40 -22.83 -16.23 21.46
CA SER A 40 -22.13 -17.51 21.47
C SER A 40 -22.01 -18.05 20.04
N GLU A 41 -20.99 -18.86 19.80
CA GLU A 41 -20.73 -19.47 18.50
C GLU A 41 -21.89 -20.34 17.99
N ASN A 42 -22.63 -20.96 18.91
CA ASN A 42 -23.79 -21.81 18.62
C ASN A 42 -25.09 -21.03 18.34
N TRP A 43 -25.07 -19.70 18.39
CA TRP A 43 -26.26 -18.89 18.17
C TRP A 43 -26.82 -19.06 16.75
N LYS A 44 -28.12 -19.36 16.65
CA LYS A 44 -28.81 -19.76 15.40
C LYS A 44 -29.53 -18.61 14.68
N GLY A 45 -29.16 -17.36 14.96
CA GLY A 45 -29.77 -16.19 14.30
C GLY A 45 -31.11 -15.74 14.88
N THR A 46 -31.49 -16.24 16.06
CA THR A 46 -32.76 -15.87 16.71
C THR A 46 -32.81 -14.37 16.98
N GLY A 47 -33.85 -13.70 16.47
CA GLY A 47 -34.06 -12.26 16.62
C GLY A 47 -33.42 -11.39 15.53
N MET A 48 -32.76 -11.98 14.53
CA MET A 48 -32.31 -11.27 13.33
C MET A 48 -33.48 -10.92 12.42
N THR A 49 -33.39 -9.74 11.83
CA THR A 49 -34.21 -9.23 10.73
C THR A 49 -33.35 -9.15 9.45
N ASP A 50 -33.96 -8.88 8.31
CA ASP A 50 -33.28 -8.84 7.02
C ASP A 50 -32.26 -7.69 6.89
N ASN A 51 -32.34 -6.68 7.76
CA ASN A 51 -31.40 -5.56 7.81
C ASN A 51 -30.22 -5.80 8.78
N ASP A 52 -30.21 -6.93 9.48
CA ASP A 52 -29.12 -7.29 10.39
C ASP A 52 -28.05 -8.10 9.67
N LEU A 53 -26.81 -7.99 10.15
CA LEU A 53 -25.68 -8.77 9.66
C LEU A 53 -25.16 -9.67 10.77
N ALA A 54 -24.81 -10.91 10.44
CA ALA A 54 -24.03 -11.77 11.31
C ALA A 54 -22.66 -12.01 10.66
N ILE A 55 -21.58 -11.75 11.40
CA ILE A 55 -20.21 -11.76 10.87
C ILE A 55 -19.38 -12.75 11.68
N GLY A 56 -18.69 -13.67 10.99
CA GLY A 56 -17.91 -14.72 11.66
C GLY A 56 -18.78 -15.69 12.46
N LEU A 57 -20.08 -15.77 12.14
CA LEU A 57 -21.07 -16.63 12.76
C LEU A 57 -21.97 -17.21 11.68
N HIS A 58 -22.29 -18.51 11.75
CA HIS A 58 -23.23 -19.11 10.79
C HIS A 58 -24.65 -18.55 10.90
N ALA A 59 -25.10 -18.26 12.12
CA ALA A 59 -26.43 -17.70 12.40
C ALA A 59 -27.58 -18.41 11.65
N GLY A 60 -27.58 -19.75 11.66
CA GLY A 60 -28.60 -20.55 10.97
C GLY A 60 -28.54 -20.47 9.44
N GLY A 61 -27.38 -20.13 8.86
CA GLY A 61 -27.16 -20.01 7.42
C GLY A 61 -27.28 -18.58 6.88
N LYS A 62 -27.60 -17.60 7.74
CA LYS A 62 -27.78 -16.19 7.35
C LYS A 62 -26.52 -15.33 7.50
N GLY A 63 -25.48 -15.84 8.16
CA GLY A 63 -24.28 -15.07 8.43
C GLY A 63 -23.24 -15.10 7.31
N ILE A 64 -22.37 -14.11 7.32
CA ILE A 64 -21.19 -14.03 6.48
C ILE A 64 -20.09 -14.86 7.15
N VAL A 65 -19.94 -16.09 6.67
CA VAL A 65 -18.87 -17.02 7.05
C VAL A 65 -18.06 -17.37 5.81
N THR A 66 -16.75 -17.42 5.96
CA THR A 66 -15.81 -17.76 4.90
C THR A 66 -14.64 -18.54 5.50
N GLU A 67 -14.07 -19.46 4.73
CA GLU A 67 -12.84 -20.17 5.09
C GLU A 67 -11.65 -19.20 5.15
N GLY A 68 -11.69 -18.11 4.37
CA GLY A 68 -10.69 -17.04 4.37
C GLY A 68 -10.98 -15.90 5.37
N SER A 69 -10.38 -14.73 5.15
CA SER A 69 -10.60 -13.55 6.00
C SER A 69 -12.03 -13.00 5.83
N VAL A 70 -12.74 -12.84 6.95
CA VAL A 70 -14.09 -12.25 6.94
C VAL A 70 -14.03 -10.76 6.65
N PHE A 71 -12.96 -10.07 7.06
CA PHE A 71 -12.69 -8.68 6.68
C PHE A 71 -12.57 -8.54 5.16
N SER A 72 -11.76 -9.39 4.51
CA SER A 72 -11.62 -9.39 3.05
C SER A 72 -12.96 -9.54 2.34
N GLU A 73 -13.82 -10.45 2.83
CA GLU A 73 -15.13 -10.71 2.21
C GLU A 73 -16.07 -9.53 2.39
N VAL A 74 -16.07 -8.90 3.56
CA VAL A 74 -16.86 -7.68 3.83
C VAL A 74 -16.42 -6.54 2.91
N VAL A 75 -15.12 -6.26 2.80
CA VAL A 75 -14.63 -5.18 1.93
C VAL A 75 -14.99 -5.47 0.47
N ARG A 76 -14.84 -6.72 0.02
CA ARG A 76 -15.22 -7.13 -1.35
C ARG A 76 -16.71 -6.91 -1.64
N ARG A 77 -17.59 -7.15 -0.67
CA ARG A 77 -19.05 -7.04 -0.85
C ARG A 77 -19.55 -5.60 -0.81
N PHE A 78 -18.95 -4.76 0.02
CA PHE A 78 -19.56 -3.47 0.40
C PHE A 78 -18.73 -2.24 0.06
N ALA A 79 -17.41 -2.37 -0.15
CA ALA A 79 -16.56 -1.22 -0.45
C ALA A 79 -16.50 -0.95 -1.97
N SER A 80 -16.17 0.28 -2.35
CA SER A 80 -15.90 0.63 -3.75
C SER A 80 -14.61 -0.03 -4.24
N GLU A 81 -14.40 -0.12 -5.56
CA GLU A 81 -13.13 -0.63 -6.12
C GLU A 81 -11.91 0.20 -5.64
N LYS A 82 -12.09 1.52 -5.50
CA LYS A 82 -11.08 2.43 -4.97
C LYS A 82 -10.73 2.05 -3.52
N ASP A 83 -11.74 1.89 -2.66
CA ASP A 83 -11.52 1.58 -1.25
C ASP A 83 -10.95 0.17 -1.06
N TRP A 84 -11.37 -0.77 -1.91
CA TRP A 84 -10.78 -2.10 -1.96
C TRP A 84 -9.28 -2.04 -2.31
N ALA A 85 -8.90 -1.22 -3.30
CA ALA A 85 -7.50 -1.02 -3.67
C ALA A 85 -6.69 -0.38 -2.52
N ILE A 86 -7.26 0.63 -1.85
CA ILE A 86 -6.68 1.30 -0.68
C ILE A 86 -6.46 0.31 0.48
N LEU A 87 -7.44 -0.55 0.75
CA LEU A 87 -7.43 -1.49 1.87
C LEU A 87 -6.68 -2.79 1.57
N LYS A 88 -6.29 -3.05 0.32
CA LYS A 88 -5.61 -4.28 -0.10
C LYS A 88 -4.39 -4.65 0.77
N PRO A 89 -3.53 -3.72 1.22
CA PRO A 89 -2.44 -4.05 2.15
C PRO A 89 -2.96 -4.56 3.50
N LEU A 90 -3.98 -3.92 4.07
CA LEU A 90 -4.58 -4.33 5.34
C LEU A 90 -5.31 -5.68 5.22
N ILE A 91 -5.99 -5.92 4.10
CA ILE A 91 -6.65 -7.21 3.81
C ILE A 91 -5.61 -8.34 3.78
N ARG A 92 -4.50 -8.14 3.06
CA ARG A 92 -3.40 -9.12 3.01
C ARG A 92 -2.81 -9.36 4.40
N PHE A 93 -2.65 -8.30 5.18
CA PHE A 93 -2.15 -8.36 6.55
C PHE A 93 -3.05 -9.24 7.44
N VAL A 94 -4.33 -8.90 7.57
CA VAL A 94 -5.30 -9.62 8.40
C VAL A 94 -5.51 -11.06 7.93
N GLY A 95 -5.52 -11.29 6.61
CA GLY A 95 -5.61 -12.63 6.04
C GLY A 95 -4.43 -13.53 6.41
N LYS A 96 -3.21 -13.00 6.47
CA LYS A 96 -2.01 -13.75 6.89
C LYS A 96 -2.00 -14.08 8.38
N THR A 97 -2.57 -13.23 9.24
CA THR A 97 -2.60 -13.49 10.70
C THR A 97 -3.43 -14.72 11.12
N ARG A 98 -4.24 -15.31 10.21
CA ARG A 98 -4.88 -16.62 10.44
C ARG A 98 -3.92 -17.82 10.28
N HIS A 99 -2.79 -17.64 9.60
CA HIS A 99 -1.83 -18.68 9.26
C HIS A 99 -0.40 -18.26 9.60
N ILE A 100 -0.18 -17.75 10.82
CA ILE A 100 1.19 -17.42 11.25
C ILE A 100 1.95 -18.73 11.51
N VAL A 101 2.58 -19.25 10.45
CA VAL A 101 3.84 -19.98 10.54
C VAL A 101 4.91 -18.89 10.42
N LEU A 102 5.70 -18.73 11.48
CA LEU A 102 6.83 -17.81 11.51
C LEU A 102 7.92 -18.35 10.58
N GLU A 103 7.85 -18.04 9.29
CA GLU A 103 8.94 -18.28 8.34
C GLU A 103 9.42 -16.97 7.70
N ASP A 104 10.74 -16.83 7.73
CA ASP A 104 11.62 -15.72 7.31
C ASP A 104 11.11 -14.85 6.15
N SER A 105 10.44 -13.74 6.48
CA SER A 105 10.36 -12.60 5.57
C SER A 105 10.39 -11.30 6.36
N ALA A 106 11.24 -10.36 5.94
CA ALA A 106 11.50 -9.07 6.57
C ALA A 106 10.32 -8.04 6.50
N GLU A 107 9.08 -8.51 6.29
CA GLU A 107 7.85 -7.73 6.41
C GLU A 107 6.99 -8.02 7.69
N PRO A 108 7.44 -8.60 8.82
CA PRO A 108 6.54 -9.04 9.88
C PRO A 108 6.37 -8.04 11.05
N GLU A 109 7.13 -6.94 11.09
CA GLU A 109 7.20 -6.10 12.32
C GLU A 109 5.95 -5.26 12.59
N ILE A 110 5.31 -4.70 11.56
CA ILE A 110 4.02 -3.99 11.72
C ILE A 110 2.87 -5.00 11.91
N VAL A 111 3.06 -6.22 11.37
CA VAL A 111 2.07 -7.30 11.35
C VAL A 111 1.83 -7.88 12.75
N ALA A 112 2.89 -7.95 13.56
CA ALA A 112 2.77 -8.35 14.95
C ALA A 112 1.99 -7.33 15.80
N SER A 113 2.08 -6.02 15.51
CA SER A 113 1.68 -4.99 16.47
C SER A 113 0.18 -4.90 16.74
N LEU A 114 -0.70 -4.88 15.74
CA LEU A 114 -2.16 -4.75 15.97
C LEU A 114 -2.77 -6.01 16.59
N ALA A 115 -2.34 -7.19 16.12
CA ALA A 115 -2.76 -8.46 16.70
C ALA A 115 -2.26 -8.59 18.15
N PHE A 116 -1.01 -8.16 18.41
CA PHE A 116 -0.44 -8.11 19.75
C PHE A 116 -1.19 -7.12 20.66
N ILE A 117 -1.57 -5.94 20.17
CA ILE A 117 -2.38 -4.99 20.95
C ILE A 117 -3.73 -5.62 21.33
N VAL A 118 -4.43 -6.25 20.37
CA VAL A 118 -5.69 -6.97 20.68
C VAL A 118 -5.47 -8.05 21.74
N PHE A 119 -4.40 -8.84 21.60
CA PHE A 119 -4.03 -9.86 22.58
C PHE A 119 -3.74 -9.25 23.96
N SER A 120 -2.91 -8.22 24.04
CA SER A 120 -2.56 -7.54 25.30
C SER A 120 -3.78 -6.91 25.97
N MET A 121 -4.70 -6.32 25.21
CA MET A 121 -5.94 -5.79 25.78
C MET A 121 -6.78 -6.89 26.43
N LYS A 122 -6.85 -8.08 25.82
CA LYS A 122 -7.54 -9.24 26.42
C LYS A 122 -6.87 -9.69 27.72
N GLU A 123 -5.53 -9.79 27.74
CA GLU A 123 -4.78 -10.19 28.93
C GLU A 123 -4.93 -9.21 30.10
N VAL A 124 -5.11 -7.91 29.81
CA VAL A 124 -5.36 -6.87 30.82
C VAL A 124 -6.84 -6.84 31.27
N GLY A 125 -7.73 -7.55 30.59
CA GLY A 125 -9.13 -7.73 31.00
C GLY A 125 -10.14 -6.79 30.33
N TYR A 126 -9.78 -6.14 29.22
CA TYR A 126 -10.73 -5.37 28.42
C TYR A 126 -11.79 -6.28 27.81
N ASP A 127 -13.04 -5.81 27.77
CA ASP A 127 -14.13 -6.55 27.12
C ASP A 127 -14.12 -6.40 25.59
N ASP A 128 -14.88 -7.25 24.88
CA ASP A 128 -14.94 -7.23 23.41
C ASP A 128 -15.42 -5.87 22.85
N ALA A 129 -16.28 -5.14 23.56
CA ALA A 129 -16.79 -3.85 23.12
C ALA A 129 -15.72 -2.75 23.26
N GLU A 130 -14.98 -2.76 24.36
CA GLU A 130 -13.86 -1.85 24.61
C GLU A 130 -12.72 -2.08 23.60
N ILE A 131 -12.35 -3.35 23.36
CA ILE A 131 -11.35 -3.72 22.35
C ILE A 131 -11.80 -3.25 20.96
N LEU A 132 -13.04 -3.53 20.58
CA LEU A 132 -13.59 -3.10 19.30
C LEU A 132 -13.52 -1.58 19.14
N ALA A 133 -13.88 -0.81 20.17
CA ALA A 133 -13.85 0.64 20.14
C ALA A 133 -12.42 1.19 19.98
N GLY A 134 -11.48 0.71 20.79
CA GLY A 134 -10.08 1.14 20.77
C GLY A 134 -9.42 0.86 19.41
N ILE A 135 -9.56 -0.35 18.90
CA ILE A 135 -8.95 -0.74 17.61
C ILE A 135 -9.64 -0.04 16.43
N SER A 136 -10.98 0.14 16.46
CA SER A 136 -11.70 0.84 15.38
C SER A 136 -11.19 2.27 15.19
N SER A 137 -10.87 2.98 16.28
CA SER A 137 -10.29 4.32 16.22
C SER A 137 -8.94 4.34 15.48
N ILE A 138 -8.07 3.35 15.77
CA ILE A 138 -6.78 3.19 15.08
C ILE A 138 -7.00 2.88 13.59
N LEU A 139 -7.97 2.04 13.26
CA LEU A 139 -8.31 1.69 11.89
C LEU A 139 -8.81 2.90 11.09
N ASP A 140 -9.58 3.81 11.70
CA ASP A 140 -10.03 5.04 11.03
C ASP A 140 -8.85 5.94 10.63
N ASP A 141 -7.88 6.14 11.51
CA ASP A 141 -6.70 6.96 11.20
C ASP A 141 -5.75 6.27 10.22
N LEU A 142 -5.60 4.95 10.34
CA LEU A 142 -4.87 4.15 9.35
C LEU A 142 -5.51 4.28 7.97
N TYR A 143 -6.84 4.18 7.87
CA TYR A 143 -7.55 4.34 6.61
C TYR A 143 -7.36 5.72 6.00
N LYS A 144 -7.45 6.79 6.79
CA LYS A 144 -7.17 8.17 6.32
C LYS A 144 -5.74 8.28 5.77
N ALA A 145 -4.76 7.68 6.44
CA ALA A 145 -3.37 7.67 5.99
C ALA A 145 -3.22 6.90 4.67
N LEU A 146 -3.88 5.75 4.52
CA LEU A 146 -3.90 4.96 3.29
C LEU A 146 -4.58 5.72 2.14
N CYS A 147 -5.70 6.42 2.39
CA CYS A 147 -6.33 7.29 1.38
C CYS A 147 -5.39 8.38 0.89
N LYS A 148 -4.76 9.12 1.81
CA LYS A 148 -3.77 10.17 1.46
C LYS A 148 -2.61 9.61 0.64
N ARG A 149 -2.13 8.41 1.00
CA ARG A 149 -1.07 7.73 0.26
C ARG A 149 -1.55 7.36 -1.15
N TYR A 150 -2.72 6.75 -1.26
CA TYR A 150 -3.30 6.36 -2.55
C TYR A 150 -3.54 7.57 -3.46
N GLU A 151 -4.07 8.68 -2.92
CA GLU A 151 -4.29 9.92 -3.67
C GLU A 151 -2.97 10.49 -4.22
N ARG A 152 -1.92 10.54 -3.39
CA ARG A 152 -0.57 10.95 -3.85
C ARG A 152 0.00 10.03 -4.92
N GLU A 153 -0.27 8.73 -4.82
CA GLU A 153 0.23 7.73 -5.78
C GLU A 153 -0.57 7.75 -7.11
N MET A 154 -1.86 8.11 -7.07
CA MET A 154 -2.74 8.14 -8.25
C MET A 154 -2.79 9.50 -8.98
N ASP A 155 -2.24 10.57 -8.39
CA ASP A 155 -2.17 11.85 -9.08
C ASP A 155 -1.04 11.85 -10.11
N PHE A 156 -1.40 11.65 -11.38
CA PHE A 156 -0.50 11.72 -12.53
C PHE A 156 -0.54 13.07 -13.26
N THR A 157 -1.44 13.98 -12.88
CA THR A 157 -1.71 15.20 -13.67
C THR A 157 -0.56 16.20 -13.66
N GLU A 158 0.28 16.15 -12.63
CA GLU A 158 1.45 17.02 -12.48
C GLU A 158 2.76 16.36 -12.93
N LEU A 159 2.70 15.15 -13.52
CA LEU A 159 3.92 14.48 -14.00
C LEU A 159 4.41 15.04 -15.32
N THR A 160 5.72 15.27 -15.39
CA THR A 160 6.39 15.56 -16.64
C THR A 160 6.65 14.25 -17.39
N ILE A 161 5.93 14.05 -18.50
CA ILE A 161 6.14 12.93 -19.42
C ILE A 161 6.86 13.44 -20.66
N ILE A 162 8.05 12.89 -20.92
CA ILE A 162 8.89 13.20 -22.08
C ILE A 162 8.75 12.07 -23.09
N LYS A 163 8.22 12.39 -24.26
CA LYS A 163 8.15 11.46 -25.41
C LYS A 163 9.29 11.78 -26.36
N GLY A 164 10.41 11.07 -26.21
CA GLY A 164 11.57 11.23 -27.08
C GLY A 164 11.64 10.17 -28.18
N PRO A 165 12.58 10.31 -29.13
CA PRO A 165 12.76 9.37 -30.23
C PRO A 165 13.20 7.98 -29.76
N ARG A 166 13.87 7.89 -28.60
CA ARG A 166 14.33 6.61 -28.03
C ARG A 166 13.27 5.99 -27.14
N ALA A 167 12.64 6.77 -26.26
CA ALA A 167 11.77 6.21 -25.22
C ALA A 167 10.77 7.24 -24.67
N THR A 168 9.69 6.72 -24.09
CA THR A 168 8.82 7.51 -23.20
C THR A 168 9.34 7.47 -21.78
N VAL A 169 9.61 8.63 -21.21
CA VAL A 169 10.22 8.79 -19.88
C VAL A 169 9.32 9.62 -18.98
N ALA A 170 9.13 9.19 -17.73
CA ALA A 170 8.45 9.99 -16.71
C ALA A 170 9.47 10.56 -15.72
N LEU A 171 9.40 11.87 -15.45
CA LEU A 171 10.11 12.49 -14.33
C LEU A 171 9.19 12.47 -13.11
N ASN A 172 9.57 11.68 -12.10
CA ASN A 172 8.83 11.47 -10.85
C ASN A 172 9.57 12.13 -9.67
N ASP A 173 9.16 13.35 -9.35
CA ASP A 173 9.75 14.18 -8.29
C ASP A 173 9.21 13.86 -6.87
N ARG A 174 8.05 13.19 -6.78
CA ARG A 174 7.38 12.86 -5.50
C ARG A 174 7.66 11.44 -5.00
N GLY A 175 8.19 10.58 -5.88
CA GLY A 175 8.50 9.17 -5.60
C GLY A 175 7.28 8.28 -5.31
N GLY A 176 7.51 6.97 -5.12
CA GLY A 176 6.50 6.01 -4.64
C GLY A 176 6.38 4.75 -5.52
N VAL A 177 6.62 3.58 -4.92
CA VAL A 177 6.71 2.28 -5.62
C VAL A 177 5.44 1.93 -6.43
N HIS A 178 4.26 2.26 -5.91
CA HIS A 178 3.00 1.99 -6.61
C HIS A 178 2.79 2.92 -7.82
N ARG A 179 3.25 4.17 -7.72
CA ARG A 179 3.23 5.14 -8.82
C ARG A 179 4.13 4.66 -9.96
N ASP A 180 5.33 4.18 -9.63
CA ASP A 180 6.29 3.67 -10.62
C ASP A 180 5.71 2.47 -11.40
N ALA A 181 5.08 1.53 -10.69
CA ALA A 181 4.43 0.39 -11.32
C ALA A 181 3.26 0.79 -12.26
N LEU A 182 2.51 1.82 -11.91
CA LEU A 182 1.43 2.33 -12.76
C LEU A 182 1.95 3.08 -13.99
N LEU A 183 3.00 3.88 -13.84
CA LEU A 183 3.66 4.54 -14.96
C LEU A 183 4.14 3.52 -16.00
N PHE A 184 4.79 2.45 -15.55
CA PHE A 184 5.22 1.37 -16.43
C PHE A 184 4.06 0.68 -17.16
N ARG A 185 2.92 0.46 -16.49
CA ARG A 185 1.71 -0.09 -17.14
C ARG A 185 1.09 0.85 -18.18
N SER A 186 1.29 2.16 -18.01
CA SER A 186 0.83 3.18 -18.95
C SER A 186 1.74 3.34 -20.17
N GLY A 187 2.76 2.49 -20.33
CA GLY A 187 3.67 2.51 -21.48
C GLY A 187 4.89 3.41 -21.31
N VAL A 188 5.13 3.94 -20.10
CA VAL A 188 6.41 4.56 -19.77
C VAL A 188 7.50 3.47 -19.76
N GLU A 189 8.64 3.76 -20.38
CA GLU A 189 9.76 2.81 -20.46
C GLU A 189 10.83 3.09 -19.41
N PHE A 190 10.99 4.35 -19.01
CA PHE A 190 11.93 4.76 -17.96
C PHE A 190 11.31 5.77 -17.01
N ILE A 191 11.72 5.72 -15.75
CA ILE A 191 11.29 6.67 -14.72
C ILE A 191 12.53 7.30 -14.12
N VAL A 192 12.64 8.62 -14.18
CA VAL A 192 13.64 9.39 -13.42
C VAL A 192 13.03 9.78 -12.09
N ILE A 193 13.54 9.22 -11.00
CA ILE A 193 13.14 9.57 -9.63
C ILE A 193 14.04 10.70 -9.16
N ALA A 194 13.45 11.81 -8.72
CA ALA A 194 14.17 12.99 -8.24
C ALA A 194 13.49 13.62 -7.02
N ASP A 195 13.79 13.17 -5.81
CA ASP A 195 13.09 13.65 -4.61
C ASP A 195 13.77 14.84 -3.91
N GLU A 196 13.02 15.53 -3.06
CA GLU A 196 13.50 16.71 -2.30
C GLU A 196 14.73 16.41 -1.41
N ARG A 197 14.89 15.14 -1.02
CA ARG A 197 16.03 14.65 -0.21
C ARG A 197 17.29 14.50 -1.05
N GLY A 198 17.24 14.76 -2.35
CA GLY A 198 18.37 14.64 -3.26
C GLY A 198 18.60 13.23 -3.78
N ASN A 199 17.61 12.33 -3.67
CA ASN A 199 17.68 11.04 -4.34
C ASN A 199 17.47 11.23 -5.84
N LEU A 200 18.41 10.74 -6.64
CA LEU A 200 18.33 10.76 -8.09
C LEU A 200 18.64 9.39 -8.67
N ALA A 201 17.68 8.84 -9.42
CA ALA A 201 17.83 7.52 -10.05
C ALA A 201 17.02 7.43 -11.34
N VAL A 202 17.42 6.53 -12.23
CA VAL A 202 16.67 6.12 -13.42
C VAL A 202 16.32 4.65 -13.25
N LEU A 203 15.03 4.34 -13.33
CA LEU A 203 14.51 2.97 -13.35
C LEU A 203 14.08 2.60 -14.76
N ARG A 204 14.43 1.39 -15.20
CA ARG A 204 13.94 0.82 -16.46
C ARG A 204 12.75 -0.08 -16.20
N ASN A 205 11.74 0.00 -17.07
CA ASN A 205 10.66 -0.97 -17.11
C ASN A 205 11.24 -2.37 -17.40
N LYS A 206 10.85 -3.38 -16.63
CA LYS A 206 11.30 -4.78 -16.83
C LYS A 206 11.04 -5.30 -18.25
N ASP A 207 10.00 -4.77 -18.90
CA ASP A 207 9.57 -5.19 -20.24
C ASP A 207 10.30 -4.39 -21.35
N SER A 208 11.12 -3.39 -20.99
CA SER A 208 11.95 -2.65 -21.94
C SER A 208 13.35 -3.26 -22.05
N SER A 209 13.80 -3.51 -23.28
CA SER A 209 15.15 -3.98 -23.59
C SER A 209 16.18 -2.85 -23.76
N LYS A 210 15.75 -1.60 -23.71
CA LYS A 210 16.62 -0.43 -23.97
C LYS A 210 17.54 -0.19 -22.76
N PRO A 211 18.86 -0.04 -22.92
CA PRO A 211 19.73 0.27 -21.77
C PRO A 211 19.48 1.67 -21.22
N ILE A 212 19.75 1.88 -19.92
CA ILE A 212 19.68 3.23 -19.31
C ILE A 212 20.89 4.07 -19.75
N LEU A 213 22.10 3.51 -19.62
CA LEU A 213 23.32 4.16 -20.07
C LEU A 213 23.30 4.27 -21.60
N THR A 214 23.47 5.50 -22.07
CA THR A 214 23.59 5.88 -23.47
C THR A 214 24.70 6.91 -23.57
N VAL A 215 25.19 7.15 -24.78
CA VAL A 215 26.19 8.21 -25.04
C VAL A 215 25.74 9.58 -24.49
N TYR A 216 24.44 9.87 -24.49
CA TYR A 216 23.90 11.12 -23.94
C TYR A 216 23.92 11.17 -22.41
N VAL A 217 23.60 10.06 -21.75
CA VAL A 217 23.68 9.97 -20.29
C VAL A 217 25.13 10.02 -19.84
N GLU A 218 26.02 9.28 -20.50
CA GLU A 218 27.46 9.28 -20.24
C GLU A 218 28.06 10.68 -20.37
N ARG A 219 27.71 11.42 -21.44
CA ARG A 219 28.16 12.81 -21.60
C ARG A 219 27.68 13.75 -20.50
N ILE A 220 26.43 13.64 -20.05
CA ILE A 220 25.94 14.45 -18.92
C ILE A 220 26.78 14.20 -17.67
N LEU A 221 27.04 12.93 -17.37
CA LEU A 221 27.84 12.52 -16.21
C LEU A 221 29.29 13.04 -16.31
N GLU A 222 29.90 12.93 -17.48
CA GLU A 222 31.24 13.47 -17.76
C GLU A 222 31.30 14.99 -17.61
N GLU A 223 30.32 15.72 -18.13
CA GLU A 223 30.28 17.20 -18.07
C GLU A 223 30.20 17.75 -16.65
N VAL A 224 29.58 17.03 -15.71
CA VAL A 224 29.47 17.45 -14.30
C VAL A 224 30.52 16.81 -13.38
N ASP A 225 31.43 16.01 -13.95
CA ASP A 225 32.46 15.25 -13.24
C ASP A 225 31.87 14.31 -12.18
N GLU A 226 30.85 13.54 -12.58
CA GLU A 226 30.21 12.52 -11.74
C GLU A 226 30.31 11.14 -12.40
N PRO A 227 31.41 10.40 -12.17
CA PRO A 227 31.62 9.10 -12.81
C PRO A 227 30.61 8.05 -12.34
N TRP A 228 30.52 6.95 -13.08
CA TRP A 228 29.67 5.81 -12.75
C TRP A 228 30.48 4.50 -12.59
N SER A 229 29.92 3.54 -11.85
CA SER A 229 30.53 2.23 -11.58
C SER A 229 29.47 1.12 -11.51
N TYR A 230 29.90 -0.13 -11.73
CA TYR A 230 29.05 -1.31 -11.52
C TYR A 230 28.97 -1.74 -10.05
N GLU A 231 29.87 -1.23 -9.21
CA GLU A 231 29.91 -1.45 -7.77
C GLU A 231 29.38 -0.19 -7.07
N PRO A 232 28.59 -0.30 -5.98
CA PRO A 232 28.17 0.85 -5.20
C PRO A 232 29.38 1.54 -4.55
N GLU A 233 29.73 2.73 -5.02
CA GLU A 233 30.86 3.51 -4.52
C GLU A 233 30.42 4.93 -4.16
N GLU A 234 30.94 5.46 -3.05
CA GLU A 234 30.63 6.82 -2.63
C GLU A 234 31.15 7.85 -3.64
N GLY A 235 30.31 8.82 -4.00
CA GLY A 235 30.63 9.84 -4.99
C GLY A 235 30.55 9.36 -6.44
N LYS A 236 30.00 8.17 -6.70
CA LYS A 236 29.78 7.65 -8.05
C LYS A 236 28.33 7.25 -8.27
N TRP A 237 27.90 7.36 -9.52
CA TRP A 237 26.64 6.76 -9.97
C TRP A 237 26.77 5.24 -10.04
N PHE A 238 25.92 4.52 -9.32
CA PHE A 238 25.83 3.07 -9.45
C PHE A 238 24.99 2.69 -10.67
N TYR A 239 25.53 1.85 -11.55
CA TYR A 239 24.82 1.23 -12.66
C TYR A 239 24.71 -0.28 -12.43
N HIS A 240 23.49 -0.79 -12.31
CA HIS A 240 23.31 -2.21 -12.10
C HIS A 240 23.71 -3.01 -13.35
N PRO A 241 24.45 -4.12 -13.24
CA PRO A 241 24.92 -4.91 -14.39
C PRO A 241 23.81 -5.32 -15.38
N GLU A 242 22.64 -5.73 -14.88
CA GLU A 242 21.45 -6.06 -15.69
C GLU A 242 20.75 -4.84 -16.35
N GLY A 243 21.23 -3.62 -16.07
CA GLY A 243 20.76 -2.38 -16.68
C GLY A 243 19.38 -1.90 -16.24
N PHE A 244 18.85 -2.38 -15.11
CA PHE A 244 17.52 -1.99 -14.62
C PHE A 244 17.51 -0.71 -13.77
N ILE A 245 18.66 -0.29 -13.24
CA ILE A 245 18.80 0.93 -12.46
C ILE A 245 20.14 1.62 -12.72
N LEU A 246 20.09 2.96 -12.78
CA LEU A 246 21.23 3.85 -12.66
C LEU A 246 20.92 4.83 -11.53
N SER A 247 21.73 4.94 -10.49
CA SER A 247 21.39 5.76 -9.31
C SER A 247 22.59 6.44 -8.69
N TRP A 248 22.44 7.72 -8.39
CA TRP A 248 23.36 8.45 -7.51
C TRP A 248 23.12 8.09 -6.05
N SER A 249 21.84 7.99 -5.67
CA SER A 249 21.42 7.65 -4.32
C SER A 249 20.01 7.08 -4.29
N THR A 250 19.71 6.34 -3.22
CA THR A 250 18.39 5.78 -2.97
C THR A 250 17.95 6.07 -1.54
N ARG A 251 16.67 5.90 -1.23
CA ARG A 251 16.18 6.05 0.16
C ARG A 251 16.87 5.14 1.17
N LYS A 252 17.42 4.00 0.74
CA LYS A 252 18.15 3.06 1.60
C LYS A 252 19.65 3.37 1.67
N HIS A 253 20.17 4.04 0.66
CA HIS A 253 21.57 4.44 0.53
C HIS A 253 21.63 5.89 0.06
N THR A 254 21.41 6.81 0.99
CA THR A 254 21.44 8.25 0.72
C THR A 254 22.88 8.71 0.57
N ALA A 255 23.19 9.37 -0.55
CA ALA A 255 24.49 10.00 -0.74
C ALA A 255 24.64 11.18 0.22
N GLN A 256 25.88 11.43 0.67
CA GLN A 256 26.21 12.58 1.52
C GLN A 256 25.98 13.92 0.81
N TYR A 257 26.07 13.93 -0.52
CA TYR A 257 25.93 15.11 -1.35
C TYR A 257 24.87 14.88 -2.43
N LYS A 258 24.20 15.95 -2.86
CA LYS A 258 23.28 15.90 -4.00
C LYS A 258 24.09 15.80 -5.29
N SER A 259 23.59 15.03 -6.26
CA SER A 259 24.12 15.06 -7.62
C SER A 259 23.93 16.46 -8.22
N LYS A 260 24.91 16.87 -9.02
CA LYS A 260 24.92 18.07 -9.85
C LYS A 260 24.11 17.90 -11.14
N VAL A 261 23.70 16.67 -11.47
CA VAL A 261 22.90 16.37 -12.66
C VAL A 261 21.50 16.96 -12.51
N ASP A 262 21.09 17.78 -13.48
CA ASP A 262 19.72 18.26 -13.57
C ASP A 262 18.76 17.09 -13.94
N PRO A 263 17.72 16.81 -13.13
CA PRO A 263 16.83 15.69 -13.37
C PRO A 263 16.07 15.74 -14.70
N LEU A 264 15.69 16.95 -15.15
CA LEU A 264 14.98 17.12 -16.42
C LEU A 264 15.93 16.86 -17.60
N ARG A 265 17.17 17.33 -17.52
CA ARG A 265 18.22 17.06 -18.49
C ARG A 265 18.54 15.56 -18.59
N LEU A 266 18.63 14.88 -17.45
CA LEU A 266 18.78 13.42 -17.40
C LEU A 266 17.59 12.71 -18.05
N ALA A 267 16.37 13.12 -17.74
CA ALA A 267 15.16 12.53 -18.33
C ALA A 267 15.10 12.72 -19.86
N LYS A 268 15.48 13.91 -20.36
CA LYS A 268 15.63 14.17 -21.81
C LYS A 268 16.68 13.26 -22.45
N ALA A 269 17.86 13.13 -21.85
CA ALA A 269 18.93 12.29 -22.38
C ALA A 269 18.52 10.81 -22.46
N VAL A 270 17.84 10.29 -21.42
CA VAL A 270 17.27 8.94 -21.43
C VAL A 270 16.21 8.77 -22.51
N ALA A 271 15.41 9.81 -22.78
CA ALA A 271 14.43 9.83 -23.87
C ALA A 271 15.07 9.92 -25.26
N GLY A 272 16.40 10.11 -25.36
CA GLY A 272 17.12 10.28 -26.62
C GLY A 272 17.12 11.71 -27.15
N ILE A 273 16.89 12.70 -26.27
CA ILE A 273 16.92 14.12 -26.58
C ILE A 273 18.16 14.70 -25.88
N TYR A 274 19.11 15.21 -26.65
CA TYR A 274 20.30 15.88 -26.14
C TYR A 274 20.32 17.32 -26.66
N GLU A 275 20.13 18.27 -25.74
CA GLU A 275 20.22 19.71 -25.96
C GLU A 275 21.31 20.29 -25.05
#